data_AF-A0A381UD95-F1
#
_entry.id   AF-A0A381UD95-F1
#
_cell.length_a   1.000
_cell.length_b   1.000
_cell.length_c   1.000
_cell.angle_alpha   90.00
_cell.angle_beta   90.00
_cell.angle_gamma   90.00
#
_symmetry.space_group_name_H-M   'P 1'
#
loop_
_entity.id
_entity.type
_entity.pdbx_description
1 polymer ?
#
loop_
_entity_poly.entity_id
_entity_poly.type
_entity_poly.pdbx_seq_one_letter_code
_entity_poly.pdbx_strand_id
1 'polypeptide(L)'
;MAASVFELPELTVLPDWLHPELLEDLSLVALVSIALVALLAFRLIRRLALRGVVVGLLVVLAVGLWDQRTQLSDCVDHCTCTLFGQTVQIPADRNPRCQES
;
A
#
# COMPACT_ATOMS: atom_id res chain seq x y z
N MET A 1 51.94 33.75 -2.26
CA MET A 1 50.86 32.98 -2.92
C MET A 1 50.07 32.25 -1.84
N ALA A 2 49.05 32.87 -1.27
CA ALA A 2 48.06 32.24 -0.41
C ALA A 2 46.90 33.22 -0.17
N ALA A 3 45.71 32.68 0.04
CA ALA A 3 44.45 33.33 0.43
C ALA A 3 43.53 33.83 -0.71
N SER A 4 43.16 32.94 -1.63
CA SER A 4 41.86 32.97 -2.30
C SER A 4 40.94 31.94 -1.64
N VAL A 5 40.61 32.15 -0.36
CA VAL A 5 39.72 31.25 0.37
C VAL A 5 38.66 32.11 1.06
N PHE A 6 37.44 32.02 0.55
CA PHE A 6 36.20 32.64 1.05
C PHE A 6 36.02 34.14 0.76
N GLU A 7 35.77 34.46 -0.51
CA GLU A 7 34.94 35.62 -0.84
C GLU A 7 33.48 35.24 -0.50
N LEU A 8 33.16 35.31 0.79
CA LEU A 8 31.78 35.24 1.27
C LEU A 8 31.06 36.44 0.64
N PRO A 9 29.91 36.26 -0.04
CA PRO A 9 29.16 37.39 -0.56
C PRO A 9 28.88 38.36 0.59
N GLU A 10 28.97 39.67 0.31
CA GLU A 10 28.63 40.75 1.23
C GLU A 10 27.44 40.31 2.10
N LEU A 11 27.67 40.24 3.41
CA LEU A 11 26.63 39.95 4.40
C LEU A 11 25.56 41.01 4.21
N THR A 12 24.52 40.66 3.44
CA THR A 12 23.35 41.51 3.25
C THR A 12 22.75 41.72 4.63
N VAL A 13 22.80 42.96 5.09
CA VAL A 13 22.18 43.36 6.35
C VAL A 13 20.72 42.96 6.26
N LEU A 14 20.24 42.20 7.24
CA LEU A 14 18.83 41.82 7.31
C LEU A 14 18.00 43.11 7.21
N PRO A 15 17.05 43.19 6.27
CA PRO A 15 16.32 44.42 6.06
C PRO A 15 15.49 44.74 7.31
N ASP A 16 15.29 46.02 7.61
CA ASP A 16 14.78 46.48 8.91
C ASP A 16 13.39 45.95 9.29
N TRP A 17 12.65 45.35 8.36
CA TRP A 17 11.36 44.70 8.60
C TRP A 17 11.48 43.24 9.05
N LEU A 18 12.65 42.62 8.89
CA LEU A 18 12.91 41.21 9.16
C LEU A 18 13.74 41.07 10.43
N HIS A 19 13.06 41.07 11.58
CA HIS A 19 13.70 40.97 12.88
C HIS A 19 13.97 39.49 13.20
N PRO A 20 15.13 39.14 13.78
CA PRO A 20 15.50 37.75 14.09
C PRO A 20 14.52 37.07 15.06
N GLU A 21 13.88 37.85 15.92
CA GLU A 21 12.91 37.37 16.91
C GLU A 21 11.64 36.82 16.26
N LEU A 22 11.20 37.43 15.13
CA LEU A 22 10.09 36.89 14.34
C LEU A 22 10.47 35.59 13.62
N LEU A 23 11.72 35.42 13.19
CA LEU A 23 12.16 34.19 12.53
C LEU A 23 12.15 33.00 13.49
N GLU A 24 12.60 33.22 14.73
CA GLU A 24 12.64 32.18 15.74
C GLU A 24 11.22 31.70 16.09
N ASP A 25 10.30 32.64 16.37
CA ASP A 25 8.90 32.32 16.67
C ASP A 25 8.18 31.66 15.49
N LEU A 26 8.35 32.17 14.27
CA LEU A 26 7.75 31.58 13.07
C LEU A 26 8.28 30.18 12.79
N SER A 27 9.58 29.95 13.02
CA SER A 27 10.18 28.64 12.83
C SER A 27 9.60 27.61 13.81
N LEU A 28 9.37 28.03 15.06
CA LEU A 28 8.81 27.18 16.11
C LEU A 28 7.34 26.85 15.80
N VAL A 29 6.56 27.85 15.39
CA VAL A 29 5.17 27.65 14.92
C VAL A 29 5.11 26.73 13.71
N ALA A 30 6.02 26.92 12.74
CA ALA A 30 6.09 26.07 11.55
C ALA A 30 6.39 24.62 11.93
N LEU A 31 7.39 24.38 12.78
CA LEU A 31 7.74 23.03 13.27
C LEU A 31 6.58 22.36 14.00
N VAL A 32 5.91 23.09 14.91
CA VAL A 32 4.73 22.59 15.63
C VAL A 32 3.60 22.25 14.66
N SER A 33 3.35 23.10 13.66
CA SER A 33 2.32 22.85 12.65
C SER A 33 2.60 21.60 11.81
N ILE A 34 3.85 21.41 11.37
CA ILE A 34 4.28 20.24 10.60
C ILE A 34 4.14 18.98 11.46
N ALA A 35 4.56 19.03 12.72
CA ALA A 35 4.42 17.91 13.65
C ALA A 35 2.93 17.54 13.85
N LEU A 36 2.05 18.53 13.96
CA LEU A 36 0.62 18.32 14.10
C LEU A 36 0.01 17.66 12.85
N VAL A 37 0.36 18.16 11.66
CA VAL A 37 -0.09 17.59 10.38
C VAL A 37 0.41 16.15 10.22
N ALA A 38 1.68 15.89 10.52
CA ALA A 38 2.25 14.55 10.48
C ALA A 38 1.50 13.59 11.42
N LEU A 39 1.17 14.05 12.63
CA LEU A 39 0.44 13.26 13.61
C LEU A 39 -1.00 12.96 13.17
N LEU A 40 -1.68 13.93 12.57
CA LEU A 40 -3.01 13.75 11.99
C LEU A 40 -2.98 12.76 10.81
N ALA A 41 -2.03 12.91 9.88
CA ALA A 41 -1.84 12.00 8.76
C ALA A 41 -1.56 10.58 9.27
N PHE A 42 -0.68 10.42 10.25
CA PHE A 42 -0.38 9.12 10.86
C PHE A 42 -1.62 8.49 11.52
N ARG A 43 -2.44 9.28 12.23
CA ARG A 43 -3.70 8.83 12.83
C ARG A 43 -4.71 8.37 11.77
N LEU A 44 -4.84 9.11 10.66
CA LEU A 44 -5.70 8.79 9.53
C LEU A 44 -5.26 7.48 8.86
N ILE A 45 -3.97 7.38 8.53
CA ILE A 45 -3.38 6.17 7.94
C ILE A 45 -3.59 4.98 8.87
N ARG A 46 -3.34 5.11 10.17
CA ARG A 46 -3.53 4.01 11.13
C ARG A 46 -4.98 3.54 11.22
N ARG A 47 -5.95 4.47 11.16
CA ARG A 47 -7.39 4.12 11.12
C ARG A 47 -7.76 3.43 9.81
N LEU A 48 -7.22 3.89 8.69
CA LEU A 48 -7.52 3.36 7.36
C LEU A 48 -6.79 2.05 7.07
N ALA A 49 -5.60 1.85 7.63
CA ALA A 49 -4.78 0.66 7.42
C ALA A 49 -5.51 -0.60 7.89
N LEU A 50 -6.12 -0.59 9.08
CA LEU A 50 -6.89 -1.73 9.55
C LEU A 50 -8.09 -2.03 8.66
N ARG A 51 -8.83 -1.00 8.22
CA ARG A 51 -9.95 -1.16 7.27
C ARG A 51 -9.46 -1.69 5.93
N GLY A 52 -8.36 -1.17 5.41
CA GLY A 52 -7.74 -1.59 4.16
C GLY A 52 -7.25 -3.03 4.22
N VAL A 53 -6.63 -3.45 5.33
CA VAL A 53 -6.22 -4.84 5.56
C VAL A 53 -7.42 -5.77 5.57
N VAL A 54 -8.50 -5.41 6.30
CA VAL A 54 -9.72 -6.25 6.36
C VAL A 54 -10.38 -6.36 4.99
N VAL A 55 -10.54 -5.26 4.27
CA VAL A 55 -11.11 -5.26 2.91
C VAL A 55 -10.23 -6.06 1.95
N GLY A 56 -8.90 -5.86 2.00
CA GLY A 56 -7.94 -6.62 1.19
C GLY A 56 -8.02 -8.12 1.47
N LEU A 57 -8.12 -8.51 2.75
CA LEU A 57 -8.27 -9.91 3.14
C LEU A 57 -9.58 -10.51 2.60
N LEU A 58 -10.68 -9.78 2.67
CA LEU A 58 -11.96 -10.20 2.09
C LEU A 58 -11.88 -10.37 0.57
N VAL A 59 -11.18 -9.47 -0.13
CA VAL A 59 -10.98 -9.58 -1.58
C VAL A 59 -10.14 -10.82 -1.92
N VAL A 60 -9.03 -11.05 -1.20
CA VAL A 60 -8.20 -12.25 -1.38
C VAL A 60 -9.02 -13.52 -1.16
N LEU A 61 -9.83 -13.56 -0.10
CA LEU A 61 -10.73 -14.69 0.16
C LEU A 61 -11.75 -14.86 -0.97
N ALA A 62 -12.40 -13.78 -1.41
CA ALA A 62 -13.38 -13.84 -2.50
C ALA A 62 -12.76 -14.37 -3.81
N VAL A 63 -11.55 -13.93 -4.14
CA VAL A 63 -10.80 -14.42 -5.31
C VAL A 63 -10.44 -15.90 -5.13
N GLY A 64 -9.95 -16.30 -3.95
CA GLY A 64 -9.65 -17.70 -3.66
C GLY A 64 -10.87 -18.63 -3.75
N LEU A 65 -12.03 -18.19 -3.26
CA LEU A 65 -13.29 -18.93 -3.44
C LEU A 65 -13.74 -18.97 -4.90
N TRP A 66 -13.53 -17.89 -5.66
CA TRP A 66 -13.87 -17.84 -7.08
C TRP A 66 -13.04 -18.84 -7.88
N ASP A 67 -11.74 -18.93 -7.59
CA ASP A 67 -10.83 -19.88 -8.22
C ASP A 67 -11.21 -21.34 -7.92
N GLN A 68 -11.68 -21.64 -6.70
CA GLN A 68 -12.25 -22.96 -6.39
C GLN A 68 -13.52 -23.26 -7.19
N ARG A 69 -14.35 -22.25 -7.46
CA ARG A 69 -15.57 -22.42 -8.25
C ARG A 69 -15.25 -22.68 -9.73
N THR A 70 -14.27 -21.98 -10.31
CA THR A 70 -13.87 -22.18 -11.71
C THR A 70 -13.24 -23.55 -11.90
N GLN A 71 -12.38 -23.99 -10.97
CA GLN A 71 -11.83 -25.34 -11.00
C GLN A 71 -12.93 -26.42 -10.95
N LEU A 72 -14.01 -26.23 -10.18
CA LEU A 72 -15.15 -27.16 -10.20
C LEU A 72 -15.94 -27.15 -11.51
N SER A 73 -16.06 -26.00 -12.17
CA SER A 73 -16.75 -25.88 -13.46
C SER A 73 -15.96 -26.59 -14.57
N ASP A 74 -14.66 -26.30 -14.68
CA ASP A 74 -13.78 -26.94 -15.66
C ASP A 74 -13.68 -28.46 -15.41
N CYS A 75 -13.85 -28.87 -14.16
CA CYS A 75 -13.81 -30.27 -13.76
C CYS A 75 -15.00 -31.10 -14.28
N VAL A 76 -16.19 -30.49 -14.35
CA VAL A 76 -17.37 -31.14 -14.93
C VAL A 76 -17.22 -31.31 -16.44
N ASP A 77 -16.50 -30.39 -17.10
CA ASP A 77 -16.35 -30.36 -18.55
C ASP A 77 -15.14 -31.14 -19.08
N HIS A 78 -14.07 -31.33 -18.30
CA HIS A 78 -12.83 -31.99 -18.76
C HIS A 78 -12.46 -33.27 -18.00
N CYS A 79 -13.25 -33.69 -17.01
CA CYS A 79 -13.12 -34.95 -16.27
C CYS A 79 -11.77 -35.18 -15.55
N THR A 80 -10.87 -34.20 -15.60
CA THR A 80 -9.53 -34.16 -15.02
C THR A 80 -9.33 -32.79 -14.40
N CYS A 81 -9.04 -32.75 -13.10
CA CYS A 81 -9.12 -31.49 -12.36
C CYS A 81 -8.12 -31.46 -11.23
N THR A 82 -7.57 -30.29 -10.97
CA THR A 82 -6.90 -29.99 -9.71
C THR A 82 -7.94 -29.60 -8.67
N LEU A 83 -7.97 -30.29 -7.54
CA LEU A 83 -8.78 -29.95 -6.38
C LEU A 83 -7.78 -29.69 -5.24
N PHE A 84 -7.74 -28.44 -4.76
CA PHE A 84 -6.76 -28.02 -3.73
C PHE A 84 -5.29 -28.32 -4.09
N GLY A 85 -4.93 -28.24 -5.37
CA GLY A 85 -3.56 -28.49 -5.84
C GLY A 85 -3.19 -29.97 -6.03
N GLN A 86 -4.12 -30.90 -5.80
CA GLN A 86 -3.94 -32.30 -6.20
C GLN A 86 -4.78 -32.61 -7.43
N THR A 87 -4.15 -33.22 -8.44
CA THR A 87 -4.83 -33.72 -9.63
C THR A 87 -5.65 -34.97 -9.26
N VAL A 88 -6.97 -34.86 -9.38
CA VAL A 88 -7.93 -35.94 -9.13
C VAL A 88 -8.64 -36.26 -10.45
N GLN A 89 -8.64 -37.53 -10.84
CA GLN A 89 -9.48 -38.02 -11.93
C GLN A 89 -10.86 -38.37 -11.38
N ILE A 90 -11.92 -37.85 -12.00
CA ILE A 90 -13.29 -38.22 -11.62
C ILE A 90 -13.63 -39.55 -12.30
N PRO A 91 -13.89 -40.62 -11.52
CA PRO A 91 -14.26 -41.90 -12.10
C PRO A 91 -15.64 -41.79 -12.78
N ALA A 92 -15.79 -42.47 -13.90
CA ALA A 92 -16.94 -42.34 -14.79
C ALA A 92 -18.27 -42.80 -14.16
N ASP A 93 -18.23 -43.53 -13.03
CA ASP A 93 -19.40 -43.90 -12.22
C ASP A 93 -20.04 -42.69 -11.52
N ARG A 94 -19.28 -41.60 -11.30
CA ARG A 94 -19.73 -40.41 -10.58
C ARG A 94 -20.10 -39.22 -11.46
N ASN A 95 -19.64 -39.20 -12.72
CA ASN A 95 -20.04 -38.19 -13.70
C ASN A 95 -20.40 -38.86 -15.03
N PRO A 96 -21.70 -38.93 -15.40
CA PRO A 96 -22.14 -39.53 -16.66
C PRO A 96 -21.60 -38.80 -17.90
N ARG A 97 -21.20 -37.53 -17.78
CA ARG A 97 -20.54 -36.79 -18.89
C ARG A 97 -19.13 -37.27 -19.19
N CYS A 98 -18.50 -37.99 -18.28
CA CYS A 98 -17.17 -38.58 -18.46
C CYS A 98 -17.23 -40.01 -19.01
N GLN A 99 -18.42 -40.52 -19.34
CA GLN A 99 -18.62 -41.84 -19.97
C GLN A 99 -18.63 -41.77 -21.50
N GLU A 100 -18.78 -40.58 -22.08
CA GLU A 100 -18.98 -40.36 -23.52
C GLU A 100 -17.71 -39.85 -24.26
N SER A 101 -16.55 -39.80 -23.61
CA SER A 101 -15.26 -39.36 -24.19
C SER A 101 -14.30 -40.51 -24.47
#